data_AF-A0A4R6EKN1-F1
#
_entry.id   AF-A0A4R6EKN1-F1
#
_cell.length_a   1.000
_cell.length_b   1.000
_cell.length_c   1.000
_cell.angle_alpha   90.00
_cell.angle_beta   90.00
_cell.angle_gamma   90.00
#
_symmetry.space_group_name_H-M   'P 1'
#
loop_
_entity.id
_entity.type
_entity.pdbx_description
1 polymer ?
#
loop_
_entity_poly.entity_id
_entity_poly.type
_entity_poly.pdbx_seq_one_letter_code
_entity_poly.pdbx_strand_id
1 'polypeptide(L)'
;MQASSNASDLAAAAYISIGQIKPLGAKIEDPSTGGGCGTHGGEGKASCGAPGSLDDLPPDIWEKVKNHPCYSEEAHHHYARMHVAVAPACNVQCNYCNRKYDCANESRPGVVSQKLTPQQAVKKVVAIASEIPQMTVLGIAGPGDSLASPKKTFETFRMLQEQAPDIKLCLSTNGLALPDLVDEICKYNIGHVTITINMVDPAVGEKIYPWIFWKHKRVTGYEAARILHDRQMKGLEMLTARGVLTKINSVLIPGINEEHLIEVNRDVKKRGAFLHNIMPLISEPEHGTHFGLSGQRGPTAQELKAVQDACMGGANLMRHCRQCRADAVGLLGEDRSEDFTLDKIDQMEVVYDLDRRREYQQRVEAERQAQHDAKQEALAVSREIDVADDMKVLVAVATKGGGRVNEHFGHVTEFQIFEVSAGDALFVGHRRVDLYCRGGYGDDEQLPSVVRALHDCHAVLVAKIGACPKDELAQAGIEPVDQYVGEFIEKAVLAWFNDYRSRIASGAIVHRDRGDASIRQGAYTSSASAA
;
A
#
# COMPACT_ATOMS: atom_id res chain seq x y z
N MET A 1 48.17 -47.18 19.22
CA MET A 1 47.52 -46.87 17.92
C MET A 1 46.28 -46.06 18.20
N GLN A 2 46.17 -44.93 17.52
CA GLN A 2 45.20 -43.84 17.75
C GLN A 2 43.75 -44.27 17.51
N ALA A 3 42.83 -43.68 18.27
CA ALA A 3 41.50 -43.33 17.78
C ALA A 3 40.96 -42.14 18.59
N SER A 4 40.83 -41.02 17.89
CA SER A 4 40.31 -39.72 18.30
C SER A 4 38.78 -39.69 18.30
N SER A 5 38.17 -39.10 19.33
CA SER A 5 36.75 -38.69 19.33
C SER A 5 36.66 -37.19 19.63
N ASN A 6 36.22 -36.43 18.62
CA ASN A 6 35.86 -35.01 18.73
C ASN A 6 34.55 -34.87 19.50
N ALA A 7 34.54 -33.99 20.51
CA ALA A 7 33.34 -33.49 21.16
C ALA A 7 33.22 -31.98 20.92
N SER A 8 32.01 -31.56 20.58
CA SER A 8 31.56 -30.23 20.19
C SER A 8 31.43 -29.25 21.37
N ASP A 9 31.98 -28.04 21.22
CA ASP A 9 31.79 -26.93 22.15
C ASP A 9 30.48 -26.16 21.85
N LEU A 10 29.63 -26.07 22.89
CA LEU A 10 28.44 -25.23 22.96
C LEU A 10 28.81 -23.85 23.55
N ALA A 11 28.20 -22.80 23.00
CA ALA A 11 28.43 -21.40 23.34
C ALA A 11 28.09 -21.04 24.79
N ALA A 12 28.97 -20.25 25.43
CA ALA A 12 28.89 -19.83 26.81
C ALA A 12 27.83 -18.73 27.05
N ALA A 13 26.99 -18.91 28.07
CA ALA A 13 26.08 -17.90 28.60
C ALA A 13 26.82 -16.94 29.55
N ALA A 14 26.71 -15.62 29.32
CA ALA A 14 27.29 -14.60 30.19
C ALA A 14 26.32 -14.20 31.31
N TYR A 15 26.73 -14.38 32.57
CA TYR A 15 26.03 -13.86 33.75
C TYR A 15 26.56 -12.46 34.10
N ILE A 16 25.66 -11.50 34.32
CA ILE A 16 25.98 -10.16 34.84
C ILE A 16 25.91 -10.19 36.38
N SER A 17 27.00 -9.75 37.02
CA SER A 17 27.11 -9.64 38.48
C SER A 17 26.37 -8.41 39.01
N ILE A 18 25.69 -8.58 40.16
CA ILE A 18 24.91 -7.56 40.90
C ILE A 18 25.75 -6.33 41.33
N GLY A 19 27.07 -6.34 41.14
CA GLY A 19 27.95 -5.18 41.42
C GLY A 19 27.99 -4.08 40.35
N GLN A 20 27.36 -4.26 39.18
CA GLN A 20 27.48 -3.31 38.05
C GLN A 20 26.29 -2.35 37.87
N ILE A 21 25.34 -2.33 38.81
CA ILE A 21 24.17 -1.44 38.73
C ILE A 21 24.49 -0.13 39.46
N LYS A 22 24.55 1.00 38.73
CA LYS A 22 24.66 2.34 39.34
C LYS A 22 23.39 2.67 40.14
N PRO A 23 23.48 3.25 41.35
CA PRO A 23 22.31 3.61 42.14
C PRO A 23 21.53 4.77 41.50
N LEU A 24 20.19 4.74 41.63
CA LEU A 24 19.30 5.80 41.16
C LEU A 24 19.60 7.12 41.91
N GLY A 25 19.96 8.17 41.16
CA GLY A 25 20.26 9.52 41.68
C GLY A 25 21.64 10.06 41.32
N ALA A 26 22.49 9.29 40.62
CA ALA A 26 23.76 9.80 40.11
C ALA A 26 23.55 10.88 39.03
N LYS A 27 24.27 12.01 39.13
CA LYS A 27 24.28 13.07 38.11
C LYS A 27 24.73 12.50 36.76
N ILE A 28 23.97 12.79 35.71
CA ILE A 28 24.33 12.47 34.33
C ILE A 28 25.44 13.45 33.92
N GLU A 29 26.62 12.93 33.60
CA GLU A 29 27.68 13.71 32.97
C GLU A 29 27.35 13.88 31.49
N ASP A 30 27.31 15.14 31.05
CA ASP A 30 27.06 15.55 29.68
C ASP A 30 28.26 15.12 28.80
N PRO A 31 28.07 14.40 27.68
CA PRO A 31 29.20 13.98 26.87
C PRO A 31 29.86 15.19 26.20
N SER A 32 31.13 15.37 26.55
CA SER A 32 32.06 16.35 25.97
C SER A 32 32.01 16.36 24.44
N THR A 33 31.97 17.57 23.90
CA THR A 33 32.17 17.93 22.49
C THR A 33 33.43 17.27 21.91
N GLY A 34 33.23 16.16 21.19
CA GLY A 34 34.28 15.41 20.50
C GLY A 34 34.58 15.96 19.11
N GLY A 35 35.74 16.60 18.97
CA GLY A 35 36.70 16.40 17.89
C GLY A 35 36.26 16.66 16.45
N GLY A 36 36.57 17.86 15.95
CA GLY A 36 36.63 18.13 14.51
C GLY A 36 37.66 17.25 13.81
N CYS A 37 37.23 16.52 12.78
CA CYS A 37 38.10 15.81 11.86
C CYS A 37 38.49 16.77 10.74
N GLY A 38 39.72 17.27 10.76
CA GLY A 38 40.33 17.97 9.64
C GLY A 38 40.89 16.96 8.65
N THR A 39 40.33 16.90 7.45
CA THR A 39 40.97 16.28 6.29
C THR A 39 41.16 17.34 5.21
N HIS A 40 42.42 17.58 4.85
CA HIS A 40 42.81 18.38 3.71
C HIS A 40 42.65 17.56 2.42
N GLY A 41 42.08 18.20 1.39
CA GLY A 41 42.47 18.07 -0.02
C GLY A 41 42.38 16.69 -0.68
N GLY A 42 41.33 16.48 -1.47
CA GLY A 42 41.25 15.46 -2.50
C GLY A 42 39.88 15.47 -3.16
N GLU A 43 39.81 15.97 -4.39
CA GLU A 43 38.59 15.99 -5.21
C GLU A 43 38.03 14.57 -5.38
N GLY A 44 36.97 14.27 -4.64
CA GLY A 44 36.20 13.04 -4.77
C GLY A 44 34.77 13.36 -4.40
N LYS A 45 33.87 13.29 -5.38
CA LYS A 45 32.42 13.47 -5.19
C LYS A 45 31.95 12.56 -4.06
N ALA A 46 31.56 13.14 -2.94
CA ALA A 46 30.83 12.42 -1.90
C ALA A 46 29.45 12.06 -2.47
N SER A 47 29.32 10.81 -2.90
CA SER A 47 28.04 10.17 -3.21
C SER A 47 27.27 9.99 -1.90
N CYS A 48 26.49 10.99 -1.52
CA CYS A 48 25.41 10.85 -0.54
C CYS A 48 24.20 10.26 -1.26
N GLY A 49 24.24 8.94 -1.51
CA GLY A 49 23.07 8.18 -1.91
C GLY A 49 22.07 8.13 -0.75
N ALA A 50 20.87 8.66 -0.96
CA ALA A 50 19.73 8.32 -0.11
C ALA A 50 19.38 6.84 -0.36
N PRO A 51 19.01 6.05 0.68
CA PRO A 51 18.55 4.69 0.46
C PRO A 51 17.22 4.77 -0.30
N GLY A 52 17.24 4.31 -1.55
CA GLY A 52 16.16 4.48 -2.52
C GLY A 52 15.28 3.24 -2.69
N SER A 53 15.64 2.10 -2.08
CA SER A 53 14.85 0.88 -2.12
C SER A 53 14.61 0.31 -0.71
N LEU A 54 13.54 -0.48 -0.58
CA LEU A 54 13.23 -1.23 0.65
C LEU A 54 14.35 -2.24 1.03
N ASP A 55 15.29 -2.51 0.13
CA ASP A 55 16.40 -3.46 0.31
C ASP A 55 17.50 -2.90 1.23
N ASP A 56 17.52 -1.59 1.47
CA ASP A 56 18.49 -0.92 2.35
C ASP A 56 17.97 -0.72 3.80
N LEU A 57 16.87 -1.37 4.17
CA LEU A 57 16.26 -1.20 5.49
C LEU A 57 17.08 -1.89 6.61
N PRO A 58 17.18 -1.27 7.80
CA PRO A 58 17.70 -1.96 8.99
C PRO A 58 16.94 -3.27 9.25
N PRO A 59 17.63 -4.35 9.70
CA PRO A 59 17.02 -5.67 9.86
C PRO A 59 15.78 -5.69 10.77
N ASP A 60 15.76 -4.85 11.81
CA ASP A 60 14.65 -4.74 12.76
C ASP A 60 13.40 -4.08 12.13
N ILE A 61 13.59 -3.17 11.19
CA ILE A 61 12.50 -2.55 10.43
C ILE A 61 12.01 -3.53 9.35
N TRP A 62 12.93 -4.23 8.67
CA TRP A 62 12.58 -5.23 7.66
C TRP A 62 11.63 -6.30 8.20
N GLU A 63 11.92 -6.88 9.38
CA GLU A 63 11.07 -7.89 10.01
C GLU A 63 9.64 -7.41 10.31
N LYS A 64 9.47 -6.10 10.57
CA LYS A 64 8.14 -5.50 10.79
C LYS A 64 7.34 -5.42 9.50
N VAL A 65 7.99 -5.15 8.36
CA VAL A 65 7.32 -4.82 7.09
C VAL A 65 7.25 -5.97 6.10
N LYS A 66 8.19 -6.93 6.12
CA LYS A 66 8.34 -7.97 5.09
C LYS A 66 7.10 -8.85 4.86
N ASN A 67 6.27 -9.00 5.90
CA ASN A 67 5.03 -9.80 5.87
C ASN A 67 3.77 -8.93 5.94
N HIS A 68 3.91 -7.60 5.79
CA HIS A 68 2.80 -6.66 5.89
C HIS A 68 2.34 -6.21 4.49
N PRO A 69 1.12 -6.59 4.03
CA PRO A 69 0.64 -6.35 2.66
C PRO A 69 0.55 -4.88 2.24
N CYS A 70 0.49 -3.94 3.17
CA CYS A 70 0.49 -2.50 2.85
C CYS A 70 1.87 -1.82 2.95
N TYR A 71 2.88 -2.48 3.50
CA TYR A 71 4.20 -1.86 3.77
C TYR A 71 5.31 -2.46 2.92
N SER A 72 5.11 -3.66 2.37
CA SER A 72 5.98 -4.30 1.40
C SER A 72 5.20 -4.60 0.14
N GLU A 73 5.74 -4.20 -1.01
CA GLU A 73 5.14 -4.46 -2.31
C GLU A 73 5.03 -5.97 -2.56
N GLU A 74 6.11 -6.74 -2.44
CA GLU A 74 6.02 -8.19 -2.65
C GLU A 74 5.04 -8.89 -1.68
N ALA A 75 4.85 -8.34 -0.46
CA ALA A 75 4.03 -8.99 0.56
C ALA A 75 2.56 -9.08 0.17
N HIS A 76 2.07 -8.15 -0.66
CA HIS A 76 0.65 -8.11 -0.98
C HIS A 76 0.17 -9.26 -1.87
N HIS A 77 1.10 -9.95 -2.55
CA HIS A 77 0.80 -11.12 -3.36
C HIS A 77 0.67 -12.41 -2.56
N HIS A 78 1.25 -12.47 -1.36
CA HIS A 78 1.36 -13.71 -0.58
C HIS A 78 0.72 -13.64 0.80
N TYR A 79 0.59 -12.44 1.37
CA TYR A 79 0.05 -12.24 2.70
C TYR A 79 -1.30 -11.54 2.65
N ALA A 80 -2.22 -12.06 3.46
CA ALA A 80 -3.57 -11.56 3.58
C ALA A 80 -3.66 -10.59 4.76
N ARG A 81 -4.62 -9.68 4.65
CA ARG A 81 -5.01 -8.77 5.71
C ARG A 81 -6.49 -8.90 6.01
N MET A 82 -6.84 -8.51 7.22
CA MET A 82 -8.23 -8.40 7.62
C MET A 82 -8.47 -7.04 8.24
N HIS A 83 -9.63 -6.44 7.96
CA HIS A 83 -10.14 -5.29 8.71
C HIS A 83 -11.37 -5.66 9.54
N VAL A 84 -11.54 -5.01 10.69
CA VAL A 84 -12.75 -5.14 11.51
C VAL A 84 -13.44 -3.80 11.72
N ALA A 85 -14.73 -3.76 11.42
CA ALA A 85 -15.57 -2.57 11.44
C ALA A 85 -16.12 -2.26 12.85
N VAL A 86 -15.25 -1.93 13.80
CA VAL A 86 -15.60 -1.66 15.21
C VAL A 86 -15.67 -0.17 15.57
N ALA A 87 -15.27 0.73 14.66
CA ALA A 87 -15.13 2.16 14.93
C ALA A 87 -16.12 3.01 14.12
N PRO A 88 -17.42 3.10 14.49
CA PRO A 88 -18.43 3.77 13.67
C PRO A 88 -18.44 5.30 13.79
N ALA A 89 -17.89 5.87 14.87
CA ALA A 89 -17.88 7.32 15.07
C ALA A 89 -16.69 7.96 14.38
N CYS A 90 -16.80 9.25 14.06
CA CYS A 90 -15.70 10.03 13.52
C CYS A 90 -15.82 11.50 13.94
N ASN A 91 -14.68 12.16 14.08
CA ASN A 91 -14.52 13.50 14.63
C ASN A 91 -14.07 14.54 13.57
N VAL A 92 -13.96 14.17 12.29
CA VAL A 92 -13.60 15.07 11.17
C VAL A 92 -14.52 14.82 9.98
N GLN A 93 -15.11 15.85 9.38
CA GLN A 93 -15.81 15.73 8.11
C GLN A 93 -14.89 16.12 6.96
N CYS A 94 -14.81 15.27 5.94
CA CYS A 94 -14.06 15.52 4.71
C CYS A 94 -15.05 15.77 3.57
N ASN A 95 -14.70 16.64 2.61
CA ASN A 95 -15.55 16.92 1.44
C ASN A 95 -15.65 15.74 0.46
N TYR A 96 -14.69 14.81 0.50
CA TYR A 96 -14.70 13.55 -0.27
C TYR A 96 -15.31 12.37 0.50
N CYS A 97 -15.99 12.61 1.63
CA CYS A 97 -16.55 11.55 2.47
C CYS A 97 -18.08 11.69 2.63
N ASN A 98 -18.78 10.56 2.62
CA ASN A 98 -20.20 10.47 2.94
C ASN A 98 -20.40 9.48 4.10
N ARG A 99 -20.98 9.95 5.20
CA ARG A 99 -21.13 9.22 6.48
C ARG A 99 -22.03 7.98 6.40
N LYS A 100 -22.77 7.82 5.31
CA LYS A 100 -23.55 6.60 5.05
C LYS A 100 -22.65 5.39 4.76
N TYR A 101 -21.42 5.65 4.31
CA TYR A 101 -20.43 4.67 3.88
C TYR A 101 -19.23 4.62 4.84
N ASP A 102 -18.40 3.61 4.65
CA ASP A 102 -17.10 3.46 5.30
C ASP A 102 -16.18 4.66 4.99
N CYS A 103 -15.16 4.83 5.84
CA CYS A 103 -14.26 5.97 5.76
C CYS A 103 -13.51 5.99 4.42
N ALA A 104 -13.75 7.05 3.63
CA ALA A 104 -13.10 7.28 2.34
C ALA A 104 -11.56 7.43 2.42
N ASN A 105 -10.99 7.58 3.63
CA ASN A 105 -9.54 7.66 3.84
C ASN A 105 -8.82 6.31 3.71
N GLU A 106 -9.52 5.20 3.94
CA GLU A 106 -8.95 3.84 3.87
C GLU A 106 -9.72 2.94 2.92
N SER A 107 -11.02 3.18 2.79
CA SER A 107 -11.93 2.40 1.96
C SER A 107 -12.38 3.19 0.76
N ARG A 108 -12.59 2.48 -0.35
CA ARG A 108 -13.27 3.04 -1.51
C ARG A 108 -14.65 3.61 -1.09
N PRO A 109 -15.06 4.79 -1.60
CA PRO A 109 -16.38 5.35 -1.34
C PRO A 109 -17.51 4.41 -1.75
N GLY A 110 -18.68 4.55 -1.11
CA GLY A 110 -19.87 3.77 -1.44
C GLY A 110 -19.96 2.39 -0.77
N VAL A 111 -18.95 1.98 0.00
CA VAL A 111 -18.96 0.69 0.73
C VAL A 111 -19.61 0.85 2.09
N VAL A 112 -20.38 -0.15 2.52
CA VAL A 112 -20.91 -0.22 3.89
C VAL A 112 -20.45 -1.53 4.53
N SER A 113 -19.77 -1.43 5.67
CA SER A 113 -19.41 -2.58 6.49
C SER A 113 -20.46 -2.87 7.57
N GLN A 114 -20.66 -4.15 7.89
CA GLN A 114 -21.44 -4.56 9.05
C GLN A 114 -20.70 -4.16 10.34
N LYS A 115 -21.33 -3.33 11.17
CA LYS A 115 -20.74 -2.88 12.45
C LYS A 115 -20.62 -4.05 13.42
N LEU A 116 -19.45 -4.21 14.02
CA LEU A 116 -19.15 -5.29 14.96
C LEU A 116 -18.97 -4.75 16.39
N THR A 117 -19.32 -5.56 17.39
CA THR A 117 -18.83 -5.38 18.76
C THR A 117 -17.38 -5.89 18.87
N PRO A 118 -16.60 -5.46 19.89
CA PRO A 118 -15.27 -6.01 20.12
C PRO A 118 -15.24 -7.53 20.20
N GLN A 119 -16.21 -8.14 20.88
CA GLN A 119 -16.31 -9.59 21.05
C GLN A 119 -16.59 -10.30 19.71
N GLN A 120 -17.49 -9.75 18.89
CA GLN A 120 -17.78 -10.27 17.54
C GLN A 120 -16.57 -10.14 16.61
N ALA A 121 -15.87 -9.02 16.67
CA ALA A 121 -14.67 -8.79 15.87
C ALA A 121 -13.58 -9.81 16.21
N VAL A 122 -13.31 -10.04 17.50
CA VAL A 122 -12.33 -11.03 17.95
C VAL A 122 -12.71 -12.44 17.49
N LYS A 123 -13.98 -12.86 17.71
CA LYS A 123 -14.46 -14.17 17.26
C LYS A 123 -14.26 -14.35 15.74
N LYS A 124 -14.62 -13.33 14.96
CA LYS A 124 -14.46 -13.33 13.50
C LYS A 124 -12.99 -13.43 13.10
N VAL A 125 -12.08 -12.71 13.75
CA VAL A 125 -10.65 -12.78 13.47
C VAL A 125 -10.10 -14.18 13.71
N VAL A 126 -10.38 -14.78 14.87
CA VAL A 126 -9.82 -16.10 15.21
C VAL A 126 -10.33 -17.18 14.25
N ALA A 127 -11.61 -17.13 13.86
CA ALA A 127 -12.16 -18.04 12.86
C ALA A 127 -11.48 -17.89 11.49
N ILE A 128 -11.33 -16.66 11.00
CA ILE A 128 -10.67 -16.39 9.70
C ILE A 128 -9.18 -16.76 9.74
N ALA A 129 -8.50 -16.49 10.85
CA ALA A 129 -7.09 -16.81 11.01
C ALA A 129 -6.82 -18.32 10.91
N SER A 130 -7.79 -19.13 11.31
CA SER A 130 -7.75 -20.60 11.24
C SER A 130 -7.91 -21.12 9.80
N GLU A 131 -8.72 -20.44 8.99
CA GLU A 131 -9.01 -20.81 7.59
C GLU A 131 -8.04 -20.22 6.56
N ILE A 132 -7.46 -19.06 6.87
CA ILE A 132 -6.56 -18.31 5.99
C ILE A 132 -5.16 -18.28 6.63
N PRO A 133 -4.30 -19.27 6.34
CA PRO A 133 -2.92 -19.30 6.81
C PRO A 133 -2.10 -18.08 6.35
N GLN A 134 -2.52 -17.44 5.25
CA GLN A 134 -1.87 -16.24 4.70
C GLN A 134 -2.08 -14.99 5.56
N MET A 135 -3.03 -14.99 6.49
CA MET A 135 -3.42 -13.78 7.21
C MET A 135 -2.41 -13.42 8.29
N THR A 136 -1.64 -12.36 8.04
CA THR A 136 -0.57 -11.88 8.92
C THR A 136 -0.89 -10.55 9.60
N VAL A 137 -1.84 -9.78 9.04
CA VAL A 137 -2.15 -8.43 9.49
C VAL A 137 -3.63 -8.27 9.79
N LEU A 138 -3.92 -7.61 10.91
CA LEU A 138 -5.25 -7.16 11.27
C LEU A 138 -5.27 -5.65 11.50
N GLY A 139 -6.20 -4.97 10.83
CA GLY A 139 -6.39 -3.53 10.92
C GLY A 139 -7.75 -3.13 11.50
N ILE A 140 -7.78 -2.01 12.22
CA ILE A 140 -9.03 -1.25 12.46
C ILE A 140 -8.99 0.00 11.59
N ALA A 141 -9.91 0.09 10.63
CA ALA A 141 -9.90 1.12 9.58
C ALA A 141 -11.25 1.85 9.39
N GLY A 142 -12.28 1.55 10.21
CA GLY A 142 -13.57 2.21 10.07
C GLY A 142 -14.73 1.50 10.78
N PRO A 143 -15.99 1.81 10.43
CA PRO A 143 -16.44 2.67 9.31
C PRO A 143 -16.16 4.18 9.44
N GLY A 144 -15.85 4.67 10.64
CA GLY A 144 -15.49 6.06 10.96
C GLY A 144 -14.00 6.24 11.18
N ASP A 145 -13.62 6.95 12.25
CA ASP A 145 -12.23 7.06 12.69
C ASP A 145 -11.99 6.20 13.93
N SER A 146 -10.93 5.40 13.89
CA SER A 146 -10.62 4.43 14.94
C SER A 146 -10.37 5.08 16.30
N LEU A 147 -9.78 6.28 16.32
CA LEU A 147 -9.46 7.02 17.53
C LEU A 147 -10.61 7.93 18.01
N ALA A 148 -11.62 8.15 17.18
CA ALA A 148 -12.91 8.71 17.58
C ALA A 148 -13.79 7.67 18.32
N SER A 149 -13.47 6.38 18.22
CA SER A 149 -14.13 5.28 18.93
C SER A 149 -13.17 4.52 19.88
N PRO A 150 -12.40 5.21 20.74
CA PRO A 150 -11.21 4.63 21.38
C PRO A 150 -11.53 3.43 22.27
N LYS A 151 -12.66 3.45 23.00
CA LYS A 151 -13.06 2.34 23.88
C LYS A 151 -13.19 1.03 23.10
N LYS A 152 -13.96 1.03 22.00
CA LYS A 152 -14.19 -0.18 21.19
C LYS A 152 -12.91 -0.64 20.49
N THR A 153 -12.15 0.31 19.94
CA THR A 153 -10.88 0.06 19.24
C THR A 153 -9.88 -0.65 20.15
N PHE A 154 -9.59 -0.09 21.33
CA PHE A 154 -8.58 -0.64 22.24
C PHE A 154 -9.07 -1.89 22.98
N GLU A 155 -10.36 -2.02 23.29
CA GLU A 155 -10.91 -3.27 23.83
C GLU A 155 -10.74 -4.43 22.85
N THR A 156 -10.95 -4.18 21.55
CA THR A 156 -10.74 -5.17 20.49
C THR A 156 -9.27 -5.59 20.44
N PHE A 157 -8.33 -4.63 20.40
CA PHE A 157 -6.88 -4.94 20.37
C PHE A 157 -6.40 -5.69 21.60
N ARG A 158 -6.87 -5.33 22.80
CA ARG A 158 -6.54 -6.04 24.04
C ARG A 158 -6.89 -7.52 23.93
N MET A 159 -8.11 -7.84 23.49
CA MET A 159 -8.56 -9.24 23.36
C MET A 159 -7.79 -10.00 22.27
N LEU A 160 -7.37 -9.32 21.20
CA LEU A 160 -6.61 -9.92 20.12
C LEU A 160 -5.17 -10.25 20.50
N GLN A 161 -4.52 -9.41 21.31
CA GLN A 161 -3.20 -9.74 21.85
C GLN A 161 -3.24 -11.02 22.70
N GLU A 162 -4.33 -11.25 23.42
CA GLU A 162 -4.50 -12.44 24.26
C GLU A 162 -4.77 -13.71 23.43
N GLN A 163 -5.51 -13.60 22.32
CA GLN A 163 -5.99 -14.76 21.55
C GLN A 163 -5.23 -15.05 20.25
N ALA A 164 -4.58 -14.06 19.65
CA ALA A 164 -3.86 -14.18 18.38
C ALA A 164 -2.58 -13.31 18.35
N PRO A 165 -1.60 -13.59 19.22
CA PRO A 165 -0.41 -12.75 19.40
C PRO A 165 0.56 -12.73 18.20
N ASP A 166 0.45 -13.69 17.28
CA ASP A 166 1.26 -13.76 16.06
C ASP A 166 0.79 -12.79 14.95
N ILE A 167 -0.42 -12.23 15.08
CA ILE A 167 -0.99 -11.30 14.10
C ILE A 167 -0.48 -9.88 14.36
N LYS A 168 0.06 -9.25 13.32
CA LYS A 168 0.50 -7.85 13.38
C LYS A 168 -0.73 -6.93 13.42
N LEU A 169 -0.84 -6.12 14.48
CA LEU A 169 -1.93 -5.18 14.67
C LEU A 169 -1.64 -3.82 14.01
N CYS A 170 -2.65 -3.30 13.32
CA CYS A 170 -2.57 -2.05 12.58
C CYS A 170 -3.79 -1.16 12.85
N LEU A 171 -3.59 0.14 12.71
CA LEU A 171 -4.61 1.14 12.97
C LEU A 171 -4.61 2.19 11.87
N SER A 172 -5.78 2.67 11.45
CA SER A 172 -5.90 3.91 10.68
C SER A 172 -6.62 5.00 11.47
N THR A 173 -6.16 6.24 11.29
CA THR A 173 -6.80 7.43 11.85
C THR A 173 -6.64 8.67 10.96
N ASN A 174 -7.55 9.63 11.10
CA ASN A 174 -7.39 10.99 10.60
C ASN A 174 -6.39 11.83 11.43
N GLY A 175 -5.95 11.34 12.59
CA GLY A 175 -4.91 11.96 13.40
C GLY A 175 -5.37 13.02 14.42
N LEU A 176 -6.65 13.42 14.42
CA LEU A 176 -7.12 14.48 15.33
C LEU A 176 -6.96 14.09 16.82
N ALA A 177 -7.37 12.88 17.18
CA ALA A 177 -7.27 12.37 18.55
C ALA A 177 -5.92 11.66 18.84
N LEU A 178 -5.04 11.56 17.84
CA LEU A 178 -3.85 10.72 17.91
C LEU A 178 -2.90 11.08 19.06
N PRO A 179 -2.51 12.35 19.29
CA PRO A 179 -1.52 12.64 20.33
C PRO A 179 -1.99 12.32 21.75
N ASP A 180 -3.30 12.17 21.98
CA ASP A 180 -3.84 11.84 23.30
C ASP A 180 -3.90 10.31 23.55
N LEU A 181 -3.65 9.49 22.51
CA LEU A 181 -3.86 8.04 22.54
C LEU A 181 -2.63 7.22 22.11
N VAL A 182 -1.50 7.88 21.82
CA VAL A 182 -0.25 7.21 21.43
C VAL A 182 0.22 6.19 22.48
N ASP A 183 0.06 6.48 23.76
CA ASP A 183 0.49 5.56 24.82
C ASP A 183 -0.36 4.29 24.85
N GLU A 184 -1.67 4.38 24.62
CA GLU A 184 -2.53 3.20 24.47
C GLU A 184 -2.20 2.40 23.19
N ILE A 185 -1.82 3.06 22.09
CA ILE A 185 -1.35 2.38 20.87
C ILE A 185 -0.12 1.51 21.17
N CYS A 186 0.83 2.05 21.93
CA CYS A 186 2.06 1.35 22.27
C CYS A 186 1.82 0.22 23.28
N LYS A 187 0.92 0.43 24.24
CA LYS A 187 0.52 -0.58 25.22
C LYS A 187 0.02 -1.88 24.58
N TYR A 188 -0.73 -1.79 23.47
CA TYR A 188 -1.21 -2.97 22.75
C TYR A 188 -0.34 -3.35 21.53
N ASN A 189 0.94 -2.97 21.55
CA ASN A 189 1.95 -3.36 20.54
C ASN A 189 1.46 -3.16 19.08
N ILE A 190 0.75 -2.06 18.83
CA ILE A 190 0.29 -1.72 17.48
C ILE A 190 1.50 -1.17 16.72
N GLY A 191 2.10 -2.03 15.89
CA GLY A 191 3.36 -1.73 15.21
C GLY A 191 3.25 -0.79 14.00
N HIS A 192 2.05 -0.66 13.44
CA HIS A 192 1.81 0.14 12.23
C HIS A 192 0.59 1.05 12.39
N VAL A 193 0.77 2.35 12.15
CA VAL A 193 -0.31 3.32 12.20
C VAL A 193 -0.38 4.08 10.88
N THR A 194 -1.57 4.12 10.29
CA THR A 194 -1.85 4.95 9.12
C THR A 194 -2.48 6.26 9.56
N ILE A 195 -1.91 7.38 9.11
CA ILE A 195 -2.45 8.72 9.37
C ILE A 195 -2.84 9.35 8.04
N THR A 196 -4.07 9.83 7.94
CA THR A 196 -4.49 10.59 6.75
C THR A 196 -4.13 12.07 6.91
N ILE A 197 -3.22 12.58 6.08
CA ILE A 197 -2.72 13.96 6.11
C ILE A 197 -2.80 14.52 4.69
N ASN A 198 -3.74 15.42 4.42
CA ASN A 198 -3.91 16.00 3.07
C ASN A 198 -3.26 17.38 2.91
N MET A 199 -2.72 17.96 3.99
CA MET A 199 -2.24 19.33 4.00
C MET A 199 -1.26 19.60 5.16
N VAL A 200 -0.35 20.55 4.93
CA VAL A 200 0.47 21.21 5.96
C VAL A 200 0.13 22.69 6.14
N ASP A 201 -0.29 23.37 5.06
CA ASP A 201 -0.92 24.69 5.12
C ASP A 201 -2.42 24.59 5.43
N PRO A 202 -2.90 25.17 6.56
CA PRO A 202 -4.32 25.19 6.90
C PRO A 202 -5.24 25.87 5.88
N ALA A 203 -4.73 26.78 5.04
CA ALA A 203 -5.52 27.41 3.97
C ALA A 203 -5.95 26.39 2.89
N VAL A 204 -5.13 25.37 2.64
CA VAL A 204 -5.50 24.22 1.81
C VAL A 204 -6.50 23.34 2.56
N GLY A 205 -6.25 23.09 3.85
CA GLY A 205 -7.11 22.26 4.70
C GLY A 205 -8.56 22.76 4.82
N GLU A 206 -8.77 24.08 4.87
CA GLU A 206 -10.11 24.70 4.92
C GLU A 206 -10.99 24.31 3.71
N LYS A 207 -10.38 24.10 2.53
CA LYS A 207 -11.08 23.65 1.32
C LYS A 207 -11.45 22.16 1.35
N ILE A 208 -10.76 21.38 2.19
CA ILE A 208 -10.90 19.91 2.25
C ILE A 208 -11.83 19.49 3.39
N TYR A 209 -11.78 20.18 4.53
CA TYR A 209 -12.46 19.80 5.77
C TYR A 209 -13.47 20.86 6.20
N PRO A 210 -14.78 20.64 5.98
CA PRO A 210 -15.82 21.57 6.43
C PRO A 210 -15.81 21.83 7.94
N TRP A 211 -15.53 20.78 8.73
CA TRP A 211 -15.51 20.88 10.18
C TRP A 211 -14.73 19.75 10.86
N ILE A 212 -14.24 20.05 12.06
CA ILE A 212 -13.78 19.07 13.05
C ILE A 212 -14.63 19.16 14.32
N PHE A 213 -14.72 18.06 15.07
CA PHE A 213 -15.33 18.00 16.39
C PHE A 213 -14.23 17.92 17.44
N TRP A 214 -13.93 19.05 18.08
CA TRP A 214 -12.80 19.22 18.98
C TRP A 214 -13.26 19.85 20.31
N LYS A 215 -12.81 19.29 21.44
CA LYS A 215 -13.18 19.75 22.79
C LYS A 215 -14.69 20.00 22.96
N HIS A 216 -15.50 19.03 22.54
CA HIS A 216 -16.97 19.06 22.56
C HIS A 216 -17.62 20.20 21.75
N LYS A 217 -16.91 20.77 20.79
CA LYS A 217 -17.41 21.83 19.91
C LYS A 217 -17.10 21.51 18.44
N ARG A 218 -17.98 21.96 17.56
CA ARG A 218 -17.70 21.96 16.11
C ARG A 218 -16.88 23.21 15.78
N VAL A 219 -15.70 23.00 15.21
CA VAL A 219 -14.83 24.07 14.71
C VAL A 219 -14.84 23.99 13.19
N THR A 220 -14.85 25.14 12.51
CA THR A 220 -14.95 25.26 11.05
C THR A 220 -13.85 26.18 10.49
N GLY A 221 -13.68 26.17 9.18
CA GLY A 221 -12.79 27.09 8.47
C GLY A 221 -11.30 26.87 8.76
N TYR A 222 -10.48 27.90 8.54
CA TYR A 222 -9.04 27.89 8.77
C TYR A 222 -8.64 27.38 10.17
N GLU A 223 -9.38 27.76 11.22
CA GLU A 223 -9.09 27.31 12.59
C GLU A 223 -9.22 25.79 12.75
N ALA A 224 -10.24 25.18 12.11
CA ALA A 224 -10.42 23.73 12.12
C ALA A 224 -9.25 23.01 11.45
N ALA A 225 -8.83 23.51 10.28
CA ALA A 225 -7.67 22.99 9.57
C ALA A 225 -6.41 23.12 10.42
N ARG A 226 -6.15 24.29 11.01
CA ARG A 226 -4.97 24.53 11.84
C ARG A 226 -4.89 23.56 13.02
N ILE A 227 -5.99 23.38 13.74
CA ILE A 227 -6.04 22.43 14.85
C ILE A 227 -5.75 21.01 14.35
N LEU A 228 -6.37 20.59 13.25
CA LEU A 228 -6.17 19.26 12.69
C LEU A 228 -4.70 19.02 12.32
N HIS A 229 -4.08 19.98 11.63
CA HIS A 229 -2.66 19.93 11.27
C HIS A 229 -1.76 19.77 12.51
N ASP A 230 -1.93 20.66 13.50
CA ASP A 230 -1.12 20.66 14.73
C ASP A 230 -1.21 19.29 15.45
N ARG A 231 -2.41 18.70 15.47
CA ARG A 231 -2.67 17.40 16.10
C ARG A 231 -2.06 16.25 15.30
N GLN A 232 -2.19 16.27 13.97
CA GLN A 232 -1.60 15.26 13.09
C GLN A 232 -0.07 15.25 13.19
N MET A 233 0.58 16.41 13.08
CA MET A 233 2.04 16.52 13.15
C MET A 233 2.59 16.06 14.49
N LYS A 234 1.98 16.53 15.58
CA LYS A 234 2.37 16.09 16.93
C LYS A 234 2.21 14.59 17.11
N GLY A 235 1.12 14.02 16.59
CA GLY A 235 0.84 12.59 16.69
C GLY A 235 1.86 11.76 15.92
N LEU A 236 2.23 12.20 14.72
CA LEU A 236 3.28 11.59 13.90
C LEU A 236 4.63 11.59 14.64
N GLU A 237 5.08 12.74 15.14
CA GLU A 237 6.34 12.86 15.88
C GLU A 237 6.35 11.95 17.13
N MET A 238 5.23 11.87 17.85
CA MET A 238 5.08 11.02 19.03
C MET A 238 5.14 9.52 18.71
N LEU A 239 4.60 9.08 17.57
CA LEU A 239 4.68 7.70 17.11
C LEU A 239 6.11 7.35 16.66
N THR A 240 6.73 8.23 15.88
CA THR A 240 8.13 8.10 15.45
C THR A 240 9.06 7.96 16.65
N ALA A 241 8.91 8.81 17.67
CA ALA A 241 9.71 8.76 18.90
C ALA A 241 9.56 7.44 19.69
N ARG A 242 8.47 6.68 19.46
CA ARG A 242 8.21 5.39 20.09
C ARG A 242 8.50 4.19 19.16
N GLY A 243 9.08 4.44 17.97
CA GLY A 243 9.44 3.39 17.01
C GLY A 243 8.26 2.69 16.34
N VAL A 244 7.08 3.32 16.34
CA VAL A 244 5.89 2.85 15.60
C VAL A 244 6.02 3.28 14.15
N LEU A 245 5.91 2.33 13.21
CA LEU A 245 6.01 2.63 11.79
C LEU A 245 4.74 3.32 11.31
N THR A 246 4.91 4.43 10.58
CA THR A 246 3.78 5.25 10.14
C THR A 246 3.67 5.28 8.61
N LYS A 247 2.44 5.06 8.13
CA LYS A 247 2.06 5.25 6.73
C LYS A 247 1.20 6.50 6.64
N ILE A 248 1.55 7.42 5.76
CA ILE A 248 0.73 8.60 5.51
C ILE A 248 -0.15 8.33 4.31
N ASN A 249 -1.45 8.51 4.44
CA ASN A 249 -2.37 8.53 3.31
C ASN A 249 -2.65 9.99 2.94
N SER A 250 -2.55 10.32 1.66
CA SER A 250 -2.95 11.62 1.13
C SER A 250 -3.83 11.44 -0.08
N VAL A 251 -4.92 12.19 -0.15
CA VAL A 251 -5.82 12.22 -1.30
C VAL A 251 -5.38 13.38 -2.21
N LEU A 252 -5.02 13.06 -3.46
CA LEU A 252 -4.72 14.03 -4.51
C LEU A 252 -6.02 14.59 -5.07
N ILE A 253 -6.22 15.89 -4.86
CA ILE A 253 -7.41 16.64 -5.27
C ILE A 253 -6.97 17.75 -6.24
N PRO A 254 -7.25 17.58 -7.55
CA PRO A 254 -6.87 18.55 -8.55
C PRO A 254 -7.39 19.97 -8.28
N GLY A 255 -6.53 20.97 -8.46
CA GLY A 255 -6.80 22.38 -8.18
C GLY A 255 -6.87 22.76 -6.70
N ILE A 256 -6.68 21.80 -5.78
CA ILE A 256 -6.70 22.07 -4.32
C ILE A 256 -5.33 21.81 -3.68
N ASN A 257 -4.75 20.62 -3.86
CA ASN A 257 -3.53 20.23 -3.15
C ASN A 257 -2.45 19.54 -4.01
N GLU A 258 -2.60 19.50 -5.33
CA GLU A 258 -1.65 18.79 -6.22
C GLU A 258 -0.19 19.19 -6.05
N GLU A 259 0.12 20.49 -6.12
CA GLU A 259 1.46 21.01 -5.86
C GLU A 259 1.83 20.91 -4.37
N HIS A 260 0.83 21.10 -3.50
CA HIS A 260 1.00 21.08 -2.04
C HIS A 260 1.43 19.71 -1.50
N LEU A 261 1.06 18.62 -2.16
CA LEU A 261 1.44 17.27 -1.72
C LEU A 261 2.95 17.04 -1.71
N ILE A 262 3.71 17.78 -2.51
CA ILE A 262 5.18 17.76 -2.47
C ILE A 262 5.67 18.31 -1.12
N GLU A 263 5.05 19.37 -0.63
CA GLU A 263 5.35 19.94 0.70
C GLU A 263 4.90 19.04 1.83
N VAL A 264 3.71 18.44 1.71
CA VAL A 264 3.22 17.44 2.66
C VAL A 264 4.22 16.28 2.76
N ASN A 265 4.67 15.73 1.63
CA ASN A 265 5.65 14.65 1.58
C ASN A 265 6.96 15.02 2.29
N ARG A 266 7.50 16.22 2.02
CA ARG A 266 8.69 16.74 2.69
C ARG A 266 8.50 16.84 4.21
N ASP A 267 7.36 17.37 4.64
CA ASP A 267 7.09 17.68 6.04
C ASP A 267 6.83 16.42 6.89
N VAL A 268 6.10 15.45 6.34
CA VAL A 268 5.84 14.16 7.02
C VAL A 268 7.10 13.31 7.07
N LYS A 269 7.93 13.31 6.01
CA LYS A 269 9.24 12.63 6.01
C LYS A 269 10.14 13.20 7.11
N LYS A 270 10.24 14.52 7.20
CA LYS A 270 11.04 15.20 8.23
C LYS A 270 10.66 14.77 9.66
N ARG A 271 9.40 14.32 9.85
CA ARG A 271 8.85 13.87 11.15
C ARG A 271 8.87 12.34 11.32
N GLY A 272 9.50 11.61 10.40
CA GLY A 272 9.69 10.16 10.51
C GLY A 272 8.56 9.31 9.94
N ALA A 273 7.77 9.85 9.00
CA ALA A 273 6.90 9.01 8.18
C ALA A 273 7.72 7.94 7.45
N PHE A 274 7.30 6.68 7.57
CA PHE A 274 7.99 5.56 6.94
C PHE A 274 7.56 5.40 5.47
N LEU A 275 6.24 5.44 5.23
CA LEU A 275 5.65 5.37 3.89
C LEU A 275 4.72 6.53 3.64
N HIS A 276 4.61 6.93 2.38
CA HIS A 276 3.61 7.86 1.91
C HIS A 276 2.81 7.21 0.77
N ASN A 277 1.50 7.21 0.89
CA ASN A 277 0.55 6.64 -0.06
C ASN A 277 -0.34 7.77 -0.60
N ILE A 278 0.00 8.26 -1.79
CA ILE A 278 -0.77 9.29 -2.50
C ILE A 278 -1.80 8.59 -3.37
N MET A 279 -3.08 8.75 -3.00
CA MET A 279 -4.23 8.13 -3.65
C MET A 279 -5.00 9.18 -4.44
N PRO A 280 -5.62 8.83 -5.58
CA PRO A 280 -6.44 9.77 -6.33
C PRO A 280 -7.76 10.05 -5.60
N LEU A 281 -8.30 11.25 -5.79
CA LEU A 281 -9.68 11.55 -5.43
C LEU A 281 -10.65 10.71 -6.26
N ILE A 282 -11.59 10.07 -5.58
CA ILE A 282 -12.78 9.44 -6.16
C ILE A 282 -13.93 10.44 -6.04
N SER A 283 -14.46 10.89 -7.17
CA SER A 283 -15.42 12.00 -7.21
C SER A 283 -16.66 11.73 -8.07
N GLU A 284 -16.94 10.47 -8.34
CA GLU A 284 -18.15 10.06 -9.04
C GLU A 284 -19.40 10.49 -8.23
N PRO A 285 -20.39 11.18 -8.83
CA PRO A 285 -21.57 11.69 -8.14
C PRO A 285 -22.39 10.62 -7.40
N GLU A 286 -22.34 9.37 -7.88
CA GLU A 286 -23.01 8.19 -7.31
C GLU A 286 -22.63 7.96 -5.83
N HIS A 287 -21.44 8.39 -5.41
CA HIS A 287 -20.99 8.25 -4.02
C HIS A 287 -21.59 9.31 -3.08
N GLY A 288 -22.25 10.35 -3.62
CA GLY A 288 -22.94 11.38 -2.85
C GLY A 288 -22.03 12.19 -1.92
N THR A 289 -20.74 12.29 -2.23
CA THR A 289 -19.78 13.14 -1.51
C THR A 289 -19.97 14.60 -1.91
N HIS A 290 -19.53 15.56 -1.09
CA HIS A 290 -19.64 16.98 -1.45
C HIS A 290 -18.90 17.27 -2.76
N PHE A 291 -17.67 16.77 -2.89
CA PHE A 291 -16.88 16.93 -4.12
C PHE A 291 -17.51 16.25 -5.34
N GLY A 292 -18.09 15.06 -5.18
CA GLY A 292 -18.77 14.40 -6.30
C GLY A 292 -20.04 15.13 -6.75
N LEU A 293 -20.80 15.67 -5.81
CA LEU A 293 -22.01 16.44 -6.11
C LEU A 293 -21.71 17.86 -6.63
N SER A 294 -20.55 18.42 -6.30
CA SER A 294 -20.13 19.75 -6.77
C SER A 294 -19.34 19.72 -8.09
N GLY A 295 -19.12 18.53 -8.68
CA GLY A 295 -18.40 18.38 -9.95
C GLY A 295 -16.88 18.53 -9.86
N GLN A 296 -16.29 18.37 -8.67
CA GLN A 296 -14.83 18.31 -8.53
C GLN A 296 -14.33 17.06 -9.26
N ARG A 297 -13.39 17.20 -10.19
CA ARG A 297 -12.80 16.04 -10.89
C ARG A 297 -11.74 15.32 -10.04
N GLY A 298 -11.56 14.03 -10.29
CA GLY A 298 -10.37 13.27 -9.87
C GLY A 298 -9.16 13.55 -10.78
N PRO A 299 -7.94 13.17 -10.34
CA PRO A 299 -6.73 13.31 -11.15
C PRO A 299 -6.68 12.28 -12.29
N THR A 300 -5.93 12.59 -13.35
CA THR A 300 -5.60 11.61 -14.39
C THR A 300 -4.47 10.67 -13.96
N ALA A 301 -4.18 9.65 -14.78
CA ALA A 301 -3.07 8.72 -14.53
C ALA A 301 -1.72 9.45 -14.53
N GLN A 302 -1.50 10.33 -15.51
CA GLN A 302 -0.28 11.12 -15.59
C GLN A 302 -0.16 12.15 -14.46
N GLU A 303 -1.24 12.82 -14.06
CA GLU A 303 -1.21 13.76 -12.93
C GLU A 303 -0.84 13.05 -11.62
N LEU A 304 -1.47 11.91 -11.34
CA LEU A 304 -1.15 11.11 -10.16
C LEU A 304 0.31 10.66 -10.19
N LYS A 305 0.77 10.11 -11.32
CA LYS A 305 2.15 9.66 -11.50
C LYS A 305 3.14 10.81 -11.34
N ALA A 306 2.86 11.98 -11.92
CA ALA A 306 3.73 13.14 -11.82
C ALA A 306 3.91 13.62 -10.37
N VAL A 307 2.83 13.69 -9.59
CA VAL A 307 2.90 14.04 -8.17
C VAL A 307 3.65 12.97 -7.37
N GLN A 308 3.37 11.69 -7.66
CA GLN A 308 4.06 10.56 -7.05
C GLN A 308 5.57 10.59 -7.33
N ASP A 309 5.95 10.81 -8.59
CA ASP A 309 7.35 10.90 -9.02
C ASP A 309 8.06 12.11 -8.43
N ALA A 310 7.40 13.27 -8.36
CA ALA A 310 7.91 14.47 -7.70
C ALA A 310 8.11 14.27 -6.18
N CYS A 311 7.43 13.29 -5.59
CA CYS A 311 7.60 12.90 -4.19
C CYS A 311 8.67 11.82 -3.99
N MET A 312 9.18 11.18 -5.07
CA MET A 312 10.25 10.18 -5.00
C MET A 312 11.58 10.81 -4.56
N GLY A 313 12.40 10.05 -3.82
CA GLY A 313 13.59 10.55 -3.11
C GLY A 313 13.28 11.09 -1.69
N GLY A 314 11.99 11.19 -1.36
CA GLY A 314 11.44 11.54 -0.07
C GLY A 314 11.21 10.33 0.83
N ALA A 315 9.94 10.07 1.15
CA ALA A 315 9.51 8.86 1.83
C ALA A 315 9.39 7.70 0.82
N ASN A 316 9.43 6.46 1.31
CA ASN A 316 9.07 5.31 0.48
C ASN A 316 7.63 5.51 0.00
N LEU A 317 7.40 5.50 -1.30
CA LEU A 317 6.08 5.75 -1.87
C LEU A 317 5.35 4.43 -2.11
N MET A 318 4.15 4.28 -1.55
CA MET A 318 3.31 3.10 -1.76
C MET A 318 2.51 3.24 -3.06
N ARG A 319 2.60 2.25 -3.94
CA ARG A 319 1.90 2.24 -5.25
C ARG A 319 0.84 1.14 -5.39
N HIS A 320 0.84 0.14 -4.50
CA HIS A 320 -0.05 -1.04 -4.54
C HIS A 320 -1.33 -0.88 -3.70
N CYS A 321 -1.69 0.34 -3.30
CA CYS A 321 -2.89 0.55 -2.48
C CYS A 321 -4.18 0.35 -3.30
N ARG A 322 -5.11 -0.45 -2.77
CA ARG A 322 -6.43 -0.72 -3.37
C ARG A 322 -7.60 0.00 -2.69
N GLN A 323 -7.33 0.83 -1.67
CA GLN A 323 -8.34 1.43 -0.78
C GLN A 323 -9.36 0.38 -0.28
N CYS A 324 -8.87 -0.56 0.53
CA CYS A 324 -9.67 -1.71 0.99
C CYS A 324 -10.86 -1.30 1.87
N ARG A 325 -11.93 -2.09 1.80
CA ARG A 325 -13.10 -1.97 2.70
C ARG A 325 -12.72 -2.04 4.18
N ALA A 326 -13.55 -1.49 5.05
CA ALA A 326 -13.33 -1.55 6.50
C ALA A 326 -13.60 -2.95 7.11
N ASP A 327 -14.10 -3.87 6.30
CA ASP A 327 -14.35 -5.29 6.62
C ASP A 327 -13.66 -6.26 5.64
N ALA A 328 -12.68 -5.79 4.86
CA ALA A 328 -11.97 -6.59 3.87
C ALA A 328 -11.27 -7.79 4.53
N VAL A 329 -11.31 -8.95 3.86
CA VAL A 329 -10.64 -10.19 4.30
C VAL A 329 -9.91 -10.80 3.11
N GLY A 330 -8.61 -11.07 3.21
CA GLY A 330 -7.87 -11.80 2.17
C GLY A 330 -6.67 -11.04 1.60
N LEU A 331 -6.22 -11.47 0.43
CA LEU A 331 -5.12 -10.83 -0.31
C LEU A 331 -5.59 -9.50 -0.90
N LEU A 332 -4.63 -8.66 -1.28
CA LEU A 332 -4.94 -7.41 -1.97
C LEU A 332 -5.51 -7.68 -3.37
N GLY A 333 -6.77 -7.31 -3.58
CA GLY A 333 -7.50 -7.58 -4.84
C GLY A 333 -8.42 -8.79 -4.76
N GLU A 334 -8.24 -9.67 -3.77
CA GLU A 334 -9.06 -10.87 -3.55
C GLU A 334 -9.81 -10.76 -2.22
N ASP A 335 -10.90 -10.00 -2.22
CA ASP A 335 -11.74 -9.82 -1.04
C ASP A 335 -12.69 -11.02 -0.85
N ARG A 336 -12.49 -11.74 0.26
CA ARG A 336 -13.26 -12.91 0.69
C ARG A 336 -14.23 -12.58 1.83
N SER A 337 -14.52 -11.30 2.09
CA SER A 337 -15.40 -10.86 3.18
C SER A 337 -16.76 -11.58 3.22
N GLU A 338 -17.33 -11.93 2.06
CA GLU A 338 -18.61 -12.65 1.91
C GLU A 338 -18.55 -14.14 2.30
N ASP A 339 -17.37 -14.75 2.25
CA ASP A 339 -17.16 -16.12 2.74
C ASP A 339 -17.28 -16.19 4.27
N PHE A 340 -17.06 -15.06 4.96
CA PHE A 340 -16.93 -14.98 6.41
C PHE A 340 -17.94 -14.01 7.04
N THR A 341 -19.22 -14.20 6.73
CA THR A 341 -20.31 -13.53 7.45
C THR A 341 -20.45 -14.08 8.88
N LEU A 342 -21.05 -13.30 9.80
CA LEU A 342 -21.22 -13.74 11.19
C LEU A 342 -21.98 -15.07 11.29
N ASP A 343 -23.03 -15.24 10.49
CA ASP A 343 -23.84 -16.45 10.48
C ASP A 343 -23.05 -17.69 10.07
N LYS A 344 -22.12 -17.54 9.11
CA LYS A 344 -21.23 -18.63 8.68
C LYS A 344 -20.20 -18.94 9.77
N ILE A 345 -19.60 -17.91 10.38
CA ILE A 345 -18.59 -18.05 11.43
C ILE A 345 -19.14 -18.77 12.67
N ASP A 346 -20.40 -18.51 13.04
CA ASP A 346 -21.03 -19.17 14.18
C ASP A 346 -21.14 -20.70 14.02
N GLN A 347 -21.07 -21.20 12.78
CA GLN A 347 -21.14 -22.62 12.44
C GLN A 347 -19.76 -23.28 12.27
N MET A 348 -18.67 -22.51 12.36
CA MET A 348 -17.31 -23.01 12.13
C MET A 348 -16.67 -23.53 13.41
N GLU A 349 -16.03 -24.69 13.32
CA GLU A 349 -15.13 -25.15 14.37
C GLU A 349 -13.78 -24.43 14.24
N VAL A 350 -13.41 -23.71 15.30
CA VAL A 350 -12.20 -22.89 15.32
C VAL A 350 -11.03 -23.74 15.80
N VAL A 351 -10.13 -24.12 14.88
CA VAL A 351 -8.88 -24.81 15.21
C VAL A 351 -7.71 -23.92 14.79
N TYR A 352 -6.99 -23.37 15.76
CA TYR A 352 -5.85 -22.50 15.51
C TYR A 352 -4.57 -23.31 15.27
N ASP A 353 -4.28 -23.61 13.99
CA ASP A 353 -3.10 -24.38 13.58
C ASP A 353 -1.91 -23.46 13.24
N LEU A 354 -0.97 -23.35 14.17
CA LEU A 354 0.26 -22.56 14.02
C LEU A 354 1.28 -23.21 13.08
N ASP A 355 1.31 -24.53 12.96
CA ASP A 355 2.33 -25.23 12.18
C ASP A 355 2.04 -25.12 10.69
N ARG A 356 0.77 -25.30 10.28
CA ARG A 356 0.33 -25.06 8.91
C ARG A 356 0.63 -23.63 8.44
N ARG A 357 0.53 -22.64 9.33
CA ARG A 357 0.88 -21.24 9.06
C ARG A 357 2.39 -21.07 8.82
N ARG A 358 3.23 -21.69 9.63
CA ARG A 358 4.69 -21.65 9.48
C ARG A 358 5.16 -22.28 8.17
N GLU A 359 4.60 -23.44 7.82
CA GLU A 359 4.89 -24.11 6.54
C GLU A 359 4.54 -23.23 5.34
N TYR A 360 3.37 -22.57 5.39
CA TYR A 360 2.98 -21.63 4.33
C TYR A 360 3.98 -20.47 4.22
N GLN A 361 4.39 -19.87 5.33
CA GLN A 361 5.35 -18.76 5.35
C GLN A 361 6.70 -19.16 4.74
N GLN A 362 7.21 -20.35 5.06
CA GLN A 362 8.46 -20.87 4.49
C GLN A 362 8.38 -21.05 2.97
N ARG A 363 7.26 -21.57 2.46
CA ARG A 363 7.05 -21.72 1.01
C ARG A 363 7.05 -20.36 0.30
N VAL A 364 6.38 -19.36 0.89
CA VAL A 364 6.33 -18.00 0.34
C VAL A 364 7.72 -17.36 0.30
N GLU A 365 8.53 -17.54 1.35
CA GLU A 365 9.90 -17.03 1.37
C GLU A 365 10.76 -17.65 0.25
N ALA A 366 10.61 -18.95 -0.02
CA ALA A 366 11.31 -19.61 -1.12
C ALA A 366 10.85 -19.09 -2.50
N GLU A 367 9.54 -18.87 -2.70
CA GLU A 367 9.00 -18.32 -3.95
C GLU A 367 9.50 -16.90 -4.22
N ARG A 368 9.56 -16.05 -3.18
CA ARG A 368 10.07 -14.68 -3.26
C ARG A 368 11.53 -14.63 -3.67
N GLN A 369 12.38 -15.48 -3.07
CA GLN A 369 13.78 -15.55 -3.46
C GLN A 369 13.93 -15.92 -4.94
N ALA A 370 13.15 -16.89 -5.42
CA ALA A 370 13.17 -17.28 -6.83
C ALA A 370 12.71 -16.15 -7.77
N GLN A 371 11.72 -15.35 -7.36
CA GLN A 371 11.28 -14.18 -8.13
C GLN A 371 12.37 -13.11 -8.18
N HIS A 372 13.02 -12.83 -7.04
CA HIS A 372 14.11 -11.86 -6.96
C HIS A 372 15.29 -12.27 -7.85
N ASP A 373 15.72 -13.52 -7.78
CA ASP A 373 16.83 -14.04 -8.59
C ASP A 373 16.52 -13.91 -10.09
N ALA A 374 15.29 -14.26 -10.49
CA ALA A 374 14.84 -14.12 -11.87
C ALA A 374 14.79 -12.66 -12.36
N LYS A 375 14.41 -11.71 -11.48
CA LYS A 375 14.46 -10.28 -11.78
C LYS A 375 15.89 -9.80 -11.99
N GLN A 376 16.82 -10.18 -11.12
CA GLN A 376 18.23 -9.77 -11.24
C GLN A 376 18.88 -10.31 -12.51
N GLU A 377 18.61 -11.56 -12.87
CA GLU A 377 19.08 -12.15 -14.13
C GLU A 377 18.54 -11.37 -15.35
N ALA A 378 17.24 -11.07 -15.37
CA ALA A 378 16.63 -10.31 -16.45
C ALA A 378 17.17 -8.86 -16.57
N LEU A 379 17.44 -8.21 -15.42
CA LEU A 379 18.04 -6.88 -15.39
C LEU A 379 19.49 -6.88 -15.89
N ALA A 380 20.28 -7.91 -15.56
CA ALA A 380 21.63 -8.06 -16.07
C ALA A 380 21.63 -8.11 -17.60
N VAL A 381 20.73 -8.93 -18.20
CA VAL A 381 20.56 -9.00 -19.66
C VAL A 381 20.12 -7.65 -20.25
N SER A 382 19.18 -6.95 -19.62
CA SER A 382 18.67 -5.65 -20.09
C SER A 382 19.75 -4.57 -20.16
N ARG A 383 20.68 -4.55 -19.19
CA ARG A 383 21.79 -3.58 -19.10
C ARG A 383 22.88 -3.79 -20.16
N GLU A 384 22.99 -5.00 -20.71
CA GLU A 384 23.98 -5.31 -21.77
C GLU A 384 23.52 -4.84 -23.17
N ILE A 385 22.25 -4.50 -23.35
CA ILE A 385 21.70 -4.06 -24.64
C ILE A 385 22.02 -2.58 -24.87
N ASP A 386 22.84 -2.29 -25.89
CA ASP A 386 23.29 -0.95 -26.27
C ASP A 386 22.22 -0.18 -27.07
N VAL A 387 21.25 0.39 -26.36
CA VAL A 387 20.20 1.28 -26.88
C VAL A 387 20.00 2.42 -25.89
N ALA A 388 19.60 3.61 -26.34
CA ALA A 388 19.40 4.83 -25.53
C ALA A 388 18.88 4.53 -24.10
N ASP A 389 19.68 4.95 -23.11
CA ASP A 389 19.58 4.53 -21.70
C ASP A 389 18.45 5.25 -20.93
N ASP A 390 17.80 6.24 -21.56
CA ASP A 390 16.76 7.08 -20.95
C ASP A 390 15.33 6.67 -21.31
N MET A 391 15.14 5.66 -22.18
CA MET A 391 13.81 5.22 -22.58
C MET A 391 13.05 4.57 -21.42
N LYS A 392 11.84 5.06 -21.19
CA LYS A 392 10.89 4.53 -20.21
C LYS A 392 9.55 4.27 -20.86
N VAL A 393 8.99 3.09 -20.63
CA VAL A 393 7.69 2.70 -21.19
C VAL A 393 6.81 2.09 -20.11
N LEU A 394 5.50 2.26 -20.25
CA LEU A 394 4.52 1.60 -19.40
C LEU A 394 4.03 0.30 -20.03
N VAL A 395 3.96 -0.76 -19.23
CA VAL A 395 3.50 -2.08 -19.62
C VAL A 395 2.40 -2.52 -18.66
N ALA A 396 1.23 -2.87 -19.20
CA ALA A 396 0.12 -3.43 -18.45
C ALA A 396 0.25 -4.96 -18.34
N VAL A 397 -0.13 -5.53 -17.22
CA VAL A 397 0.01 -6.97 -16.95
C VAL A 397 -1.25 -7.51 -16.31
N ALA A 398 -1.80 -8.58 -16.90
CA ALA A 398 -2.95 -9.31 -16.39
C ALA A 398 -2.49 -10.46 -15.48
N THR A 399 -2.95 -10.45 -14.23
CA THR A 399 -2.53 -11.42 -13.23
C THR A 399 -3.58 -11.65 -12.16
N LYS A 400 -3.77 -12.92 -11.81
CA LYS A 400 -4.52 -13.41 -10.65
C LYS A 400 -3.61 -13.67 -9.44
N GLY A 401 -2.45 -13.01 -9.37
CA GLY A 401 -1.50 -13.11 -8.26
C GLY A 401 -0.32 -14.06 -8.50
N GLY A 402 0.49 -14.22 -7.45
CA GLY A 402 1.72 -15.04 -7.46
C GLY A 402 2.89 -14.45 -8.27
N GLY A 403 2.86 -13.13 -8.53
CA GLY A 403 3.94 -12.44 -9.26
C GLY A 403 4.10 -12.92 -10.71
N ARG A 404 3.05 -13.46 -11.34
CA ARG A 404 3.11 -14.09 -12.68
C ARG A 404 2.09 -13.54 -13.66
N VAL A 405 2.42 -13.58 -14.95
CA VAL A 405 1.48 -13.31 -16.04
C VAL A 405 0.60 -14.54 -16.26
N ASN A 406 -0.63 -14.54 -15.73
CA ASN A 406 -1.42 -15.77 -15.64
C ASN A 406 -2.94 -15.57 -15.78
N GLU A 407 -3.38 -14.38 -16.18
CA GLU A 407 -4.80 -14.08 -16.34
C GLU A 407 -5.17 -13.81 -17.80
N HIS A 408 -6.35 -14.31 -18.18
CA HIS A 408 -6.92 -14.15 -19.53
C HIS A 408 -7.57 -12.77 -19.64
N PHE A 409 -7.27 -12.01 -20.71
CA PHE A 409 -7.74 -10.62 -20.92
C PHE A 409 -9.24 -10.43 -20.62
N GLY A 410 -10.09 -11.33 -21.12
CA GLY A 410 -11.53 -11.27 -20.94
C GLY A 410 -12.05 -11.37 -19.49
N HIS A 411 -11.26 -11.90 -18.55
CA HIS A 411 -11.64 -12.00 -17.13
C HIS A 411 -10.96 -10.96 -16.24
N VAL A 412 -10.06 -10.17 -16.81
CA VAL A 412 -9.30 -9.17 -16.06
C VAL A 412 -10.26 -8.10 -15.57
N THR A 413 -10.25 -7.89 -14.26
CA THR A 413 -10.92 -6.75 -13.60
C THR A 413 -9.94 -5.60 -13.33
N GLU A 414 -8.65 -5.88 -13.40
CA GLU A 414 -7.58 -4.93 -13.12
C GLU A 414 -6.23 -5.35 -13.73
N PHE A 415 -5.51 -4.39 -14.28
CA PHE A 415 -4.13 -4.58 -14.74
C PHE A 415 -3.14 -4.02 -13.72
N GLN A 416 -2.00 -4.68 -13.57
CA GLN A 416 -0.81 -4.12 -12.92
C GLN A 416 0.00 -3.36 -13.96
N ILE A 417 0.38 -2.12 -13.68
CA ILE A 417 1.16 -1.29 -14.59
C ILE A 417 2.60 -1.21 -14.09
N PHE A 418 3.55 -1.45 -14.98
CA PHE A 418 4.98 -1.38 -14.73
C PHE A 418 5.61 -0.30 -15.62
N GLU A 419 6.44 0.57 -15.05
CA GLU A 419 7.39 1.39 -15.79
C GLU A 419 8.66 0.58 -15.97
N VAL A 420 9.06 0.38 -17.22
CA VAL A 420 10.21 -0.41 -17.59
C VAL A 420 11.24 0.50 -18.26
N SER A 421 12.49 0.33 -17.85
CA SER A 421 13.67 1.00 -18.38
C SER A 421 14.83 0.00 -18.49
N ALA A 422 15.96 0.41 -19.05
CA ALA A 422 17.12 -0.48 -19.17
C ALA A 422 17.63 -0.94 -17.79
N GLY A 423 17.48 -0.10 -16.77
CA GLY A 423 18.01 -0.31 -15.43
C GLY A 423 17.04 -0.90 -14.41
N ASP A 424 15.74 -0.87 -14.67
CA ASP A 424 14.71 -1.25 -13.70
C ASP A 424 13.34 -1.60 -14.34
N ALA A 425 12.57 -2.41 -13.62
CA ALA A 425 11.14 -2.67 -13.84
C ALA A 425 10.39 -2.35 -12.55
N LEU A 426 9.74 -1.19 -12.53
CA LEU A 426 9.12 -0.59 -11.36
C LEU A 426 7.60 -0.67 -11.48
N PHE A 427 6.94 -1.27 -10.50
CA PHE A 427 5.49 -1.22 -10.40
C PHE A 427 5.01 0.22 -10.16
N VAL A 428 4.12 0.73 -11.03
CA VAL A 428 3.60 2.12 -10.92
C VAL A 428 2.21 2.19 -10.30
N GLY A 429 1.45 1.09 -10.31
CA GLY A 429 0.10 1.06 -9.77
C GLY A 429 -0.83 0.17 -10.57
N HIS A 430 -2.12 0.27 -10.29
CA HIS A 430 -3.14 -0.56 -10.92
C HIS A 430 -4.08 0.24 -11.81
N ARG A 431 -4.66 -0.41 -12.82
CA ARG A 431 -5.74 0.12 -13.66
C ARG A 431 -6.93 -0.81 -13.56
N ARG A 432 -8.01 -0.38 -12.88
CA ARG A 432 -9.26 -1.14 -12.83
C ARG A 432 -10.02 -0.95 -14.13
N VAL A 433 -10.62 -2.03 -14.61
CA VAL A 433 -11.34 -2.08 -15.88
C VAL A 433 -12.65 -2.84 -15.72
N ASP A 434 -13.59 -2.60 -16.62
CA ASP A 434 -14.80 -3.40 -16.70
C ASP A 434 -14.48 -4.79 -17.27
N LEU A 435 -15.16 -5.82 -16.74
CA LEU A 435 -15.09 -7.17 -17.30
C LEU A 435 -15.59 -7.16 -18.75
N TYR A 436 -14.69 -7.53 -19.67
CA TYR A 436 -15.01 -7.68 -21.08
C TYR A 436 -15.86 -8.91 -21.36
N CYS A 437 -15.55 -10.07 -20.75
CA CYS A 437 -16.34 -11.28 -20.96
C CYS A 437 -17.36 -11.46 -19.84
N ARG A 438 -18.65 -11.47 -20.19
CA ARG A 438 -19.74 -11.90 -19.30
C ARG A 438 -20.42 -13.12 -19.89
N GLY A 439 -20.31 -14.27 -19.21
CA GLY A 439 -21.03 -15.49 -19.60
C GLY A 439 -20.57 -16.13 -20.92
N GLY A 440 -19.30 -15.95 -21.30
CA GLY A 440 -18.71 -16.60 -22.49
C GLY A 440 -18.87 -15.82 -23.81
N TYR A 441 -19.53 -14.67 -23.79
CA TYR A 441 -19.58 -13.72 -24.91
C TYR A 441 -18.78 -12.45 -24.55
N GLY A 442 -18.05 -11.90 -25.52
CA GLY A 442 -17.36 -10.62 -25.38
C GLY A 442 -18.37 -9.47 -25.45
N ASP A 443 -18.28 -8.53 -24.51
CA ASP A 443 -19.04 -7.29 -24.48
C ASP A 443 -18.20 -6.19 -25.12
N ASP A 444 -18.31 -6.07 -26.45
CA ASP A 444 -17.57 -5.09 -27.25
C ASP A 444 -17.87 -3.64 -26.82
N GLU A 445 -18.96 -3.37 -26.08
CA GLU A 445 -19.26 -2.04 -25.52
C GLU A 445 -18.30 -1.64 -24.39
N GLN A 446 -17.67 -2.61 -23.70
CA GLN A 446 -16.73 -2.35 -22.60
C GLN A 446 -15.29 -2.14 -23.08
N LEU A 447 -14.94 -2.66 -24.25
CA LEU A 447 -13.57 -2.67 -24.75
C LEU A 447 -12.97 -1.25 -24.94
N PRO A 448 -13.74 -0.24 -25.41
CA PRO A 448 -13.27 1.15 -25.43
C PRO A 448 -12.91 1.71 -24.05
N SER A 449 -13.58 1.26 -22.99
CA SER A 449 -13.28 1.65 -21.60
C SER A 449 -11.91 1.09 -21.16
N VAL A 450 -11.67 -0.19 -21.46
CA VAL A 450 -10.38 -0.87 -21.20
C VAL A 450 -9.25 -0.17 -21.95
N VAL A 451 -9.44 0.11 -23.25
CA VAL A 451 -8.44 0.80 -24.09
C VAL A 451 -8.11 2.19 -23.53
N ARG A 452 -9.10 2.98 -23.09
CA ARG A 452 -8.85 4.28 -22.45
C ARG A 452 -8.08 4.18 -21.13
N ALA A 453 -8.31 3.13 -20.35
CA ALA A 453 -7.61 2.90 -19.09
C ALA A 453 -6.14 2.46 -19.29
N LEU A 454 -5.81 1.90 -20.46
CA LEU A 454 -4.47 1.42 -20.83
C LEU A 454 -3.80 2.29 -21.90
N HIS A 455 -4.38 3.45 -22.23
CA HIS A 455 -3.92 4.27 -23.35
C HIS A 455 -2.47 4.78 -23.19
N ASP A 456 -2.03 4.95 -21.95
CA ASP A 456 -0.67 5.31 -21.54
C ASP A 456 0.34 4.15 -21.64
N CYS A 457 -0.13 2.91 -21.84
CA CYS A 457 0.71 1.73 -21.96
C CYS A 457 1.13 1.47 -23.41
N HIS A 458 2.31 0.87 -23.56
CA HIS A 458 2.88 0.44 -24.84
C HIS A 458 2.53 -1.02 -25.16
N ALA A 459 2.33 -1.83 -24.13
CA ALA A 459 1.94 -3.23 -24.26
C ALA A 459 1.04 -3.69 -23.12
N VAL A 460 0.33 -4.80 -23.37
CA VAL A 460 -0.41 -5.54 -22.37
C VAL A 460 -0.03 -7.02 -22.41
N LEU A 461 0.53 -7.52 -21.31
CA LEU A 461 0.92 -8.92 -21.13
C LEU A 461 -0.21 -9.71 -20.49
N VAL A 462 -0.59 -10.81 -21.12
CA VAL A 462 -1.76 -11.62 -20.76
C VAL A 462 -1.45 -13.10 -20.90
N ALA A 463 -2.20 -13.95 -20.20
CA ALA A 463 -2.11 -15.39 -20.43
C ALA A 463 -2.71 -15.79 -21.79
N LYS A 464 -3.73 -15.06 -22.24
CA LYS A 464 -4.43 -15.28 -23.51
C LYS A 464 -5.34 -14.10 -23.82
N ILE A 465 -5.53 -13.83 -25.12
CA ILE A 465 -6.41 -12.78 -25.65
C ILE A 465 -7.12 -13.24 -26.93
N GLY A 466 -8.38 -12.81 -27.09
CA GLY A 466 -9.16 -13.08 -28.31
C GLY A 466 -8.81 -12.14 -29.46
N ALA A 467 -9.23 -12.46 -30.69
CA ALA A 467 -8.91 -11.67 -31.88
C ALA A 467 -9.45 -10.23 -31.83
N CYS A 468 -10.74 -10.05 -31.48
CA CYS A 468 -11.37 -8.73 -31.36
C CYS A 468 -10.60 -7.77 -30.42
N PRO A 469 -10.35 -8.11 -29.13
CA PRO A 469 -9.57 -7.25 -28.24
C PRO A 469 -8.11 -7.07 -28.68
N LYS A 470 -7.53 -8.06 -29.36
CA LYS A 470 -6.18 -7.96 -29.93
C LYS A 470 -6.12 -6.85 -31.00
N ASP A 471 -7.08 -6.83 -31.90
CA ASP A 471 -7.15 -5.85 -32.99
C ASP A 471 -7.42 -4.44 -32.47
N GLU A 472 -8.31 -4.26 -31.49
CA GLU A 472 -8.61 -2.94 -30.91
C GLU A 472 -7.41 -2.36 -30.15
N LEU A 473 -6.71 -3.17 -29.35
CA LEU A 473 -5.48 -2.73 -28.67
C LEU A 473 -4.42 -2.31 -29.69
N ALA A 474 -4.22 -3.13 -30.73
CA ALA A 474 -3.26 -2.82 -31.80
C ALA A 474 -3.62 -1.52 -32.54
N GLN A 475 -4.90 -1.28 -32.81
CA GLN A 475 -5.39 -0.02 -33.40
C GLN A 475 -5.15 1.18 -32.47
N ALA A 476 -5.27 0.99 -31.16
CA ALA A 476 -4.90 2.00 -30.17
C ALA A 476 -3.37 2.14 -29.98
N GLY A 477 -2.56 1.32 -30.67
CA GLY A 477 -1.11 1.29 -30.57
C GLY A 477 -0.57 0.67 -29.27
N ILE A 478 -1.38 -0.16 -28.62
CA ILE A 478 -1.01 -0.98 -27.46
C ILE A 478 -0.72 -2.39 -27.97
N GLU A 479 0.48 -2.91 -27.74
CA GLU A 479 0.86 -4.25 -28.21
C GLU A 479 0.27 -5.34 -27.29
N PRO A 480 -0.62 -6.22 -27.79
CA PRO A 480 -1.11 -7.37 -27.03
C PRO A 480 -0.11 -8.52 -27.07
N VAL A 481 0.35 -8.98 -25.90
CA VAL A 481 1.42 -9.97 -25.75
C VAL A 481 0.95 -11.17 -24.92
N ASP A 482 0.89 -12.34 -25.55
CA ASP A 482 0.47 -13.61 -24.94
C ASP A 482 1.60 -14.67 -24.89
N GLN A 483 2.86 -14.24 -25.05
CA GLN A 483 4.02 -15.13 -25.14
C GLN A 483 4.67 -15.47 -23.79
N TYR A 484 4.40 -14.68 -22.75
CA TYR A 484 5.04 -14.79 -21.43
C TYR A 484 4.17 -15.48 -20.38
N VAL A 485 3.28 -16.39 -20.80
CA VAL A 485 2.33 -17.06 -19.89
C VAL A 485 3.07 -17.85 -18.82
N GLY A 486 2.76 -17.57 -17.56
CA GLY A 486 3.33 -18.23 -16.40
C GLY A 486 4.69 -17.67 -15.96
N GLU A 487 5.33 -16.80 -16.74
CA GLU A 487 6.59 -16.15 -16.34
C GLU A 487 6.39 -15.17 -15.19
N PHE A 488 7.46 -14.92 -14.43
CA PHE A 488 7.48 -13.85 -13.44
C PHE A 488 7.31 -12.50 -14.13
N ILE A 489 6.51 -11.61 -13.54
CA ILE A 489 6.08 -10.36 -14.18
C ILE A 489 7.28 -9.50 -14.56
N GLU A 490 8.21 -9.27 -13.63
CA GLU A 490 9.37 -8.41 -13.86
C GLU A 490 10.26 -8.95 -14.98
N LYS A 491 10.48 -10.27 -15.00
CA LYS A 491 11.20 -10.94 -16.09
C LYS A 491 10.48 -10.79 -17.43
N ALA A 492 9.15 -10.96 -17.44
CA ALA A 492 8.35 -10.87 -18.65
C ALA A 492 8.32 -9.45 -19.25
N VAL A 493 8.15 -8.41 -18.41
CA VAL A 493 8.13 -7.03 -18.88
C VAL A 493 9.53 -6.56 -19.34
N LEU A 494 10.60 -7.01 -18.68
CA LEU A 494 11.99 -6.75 -19.11
C LEU A 494 12.31 -7.46 -20.43
N ALA A 495 11.92 -8.73 -20.58
CA ALA A 495 12.11 -9.47 -21.81
C ALA A 495 11.39 -8.81 -23.00
N TRP A 496 10.13 -8.41 -22.79
CA TRP A 496 9.38 -7.65 -23.79
C TRP A 496 10.05 -6.31 -24.12
N PHE A 497 10.52 -5.57 -23.12
CA PHE A 497 11.18 -4.28 -23.32
C PHE A 497 12.49 -4.41 -24.10
N ASN A 498 13.25 -5.47 -23.86
CA ASN A 498 14.48 -5.78 -24.60
C ASN A 498 14.19 -6.06 -26.08
N ASP A 499 13.17 -6.86 -26.37
CA ASP A 499 12.69 -7.09 -27.73
C ASP A 499 12.22 -5.78 -28.39
N TYR A 500 11.45 -4.96 -27.67
CA TYR A 500 10.97 -3.66 -28.13
C TYR A 500 12.14 -2.72 -28.52
N ARG A 501 13.17 -2.62 -27.67
CA ARG A 501 14.40 -1.84 -27.97
C ARG A 501 15.14 -2.36 -29.19
N SER A 502 15.24 -3.68 -29.35
CA SER A 502 15.86 -4.31 -30.52
C SER A 502 15.10 -4.02 -31.82
N ARG A 503 13.76 -4.07 -31.77
CA ARG A 503 12.90 -3.68 -32.91
C ARG A 503 13.03 -2.20 -33.27
N ILE A 504 13.25 -1.31 -32.29
CA ILE A 504 13.55 0.11 -32.56
C ILE A 504 14.94 0.27 -33.20
N ALA A 505 15.96 -0.38 -32.63
CA ALA A 505 17.34 -0.28 -33.11
C ALA A 505 17.51 -0.79 -34.55
N SER A 506 16.75 -1.83 -34.92
CA SER A 506 16.69 -2.36 -36.29
C SER A 506 15.82 -1.52 -37.24
N GLY A 507 15.09 -0.52 -36.73
CA GLY A 507 14.16 0.30 -37.51
C GLY A 507 12.84 -0.40 -37.86
N ALA A 508 12.56 -1.58 -37.28
CA ALA A 508 11.31 -2.31 -37.50
C ALA A 508 10.08 -1.57 -36.93
N ILE A 509 10.28 -0.79 -35.86
CA ILE A 509 9.27 0.08 -35.26
C ILE A 509 9.87 1.44 -34.90
N VAL A 510 9.01 2.46 -34.81
CA VAL A 510 9.39 3.81 -34.33
C VAL A 510 8.76 4.02 -32.96
N HIS A 511 9.58 4.37 -31.97
CA HIS A 511 9.10 4.72 -30.64
C HIS A 511 8.15 5.93 -30.69
N ARG A 512 7.08 5.89 -29.90
CA ARG A 512 6.11 6.98 -29.77
C ARG A 512 5.71 7.11 -28.31
N ASP A 513 5.76 8.33 -27.81
CA ASP A 513 5.17 8.65 -26.52
C ASP A 513 3.67 8.33 -26.51
N ARG A 514 3.19 7.85 -25.37
CA ARG A 514 1.80 7.49 -25.16
C ARG A 514 1.06 8.65 -24.50
N GLY A 515 -0.23 8.77 -24.80
CA GLY A 515 -1.09 9.79 -24.18
C GLY A 515 -1.46 9.45 -22.74
N ASP A 516 -2.36 10.23 -22.16
CA ASP A 516 -2.85 10.00 -20.80
C ASP A 516 -3.87 8.84 -20.76
N ALA A 517 -4.10 8.31 -19.57
CA ALA A 517 -5.09 7.27 -19.29
C ALA A 517 -6.06 7.72 -18.18
N SER A 518 -7.30 7.25 -18.27
CA SER A 518 -8.30 7.49 -17.24
C SER A 518 -8.08 6.56 -16.04
N ILE A 519 -8.04 7.12 -14.83
CA ILE A 519 -8.12 6.32 -13.61
C ILE A 519 -9.60 6.10 -13.29
N ARG A 520 -10.03 4.83 -13.20
CA ARG A 520 -11.30 4.45 -12.61
C ARG A 520 -11.03 3.72 -11.30
N GLN A 521 -11.64 4.16 -10.20
CA GLN A 521 -11.51 3.48 -8.90
C GLN A 521 -12.83 2.98 -8.32
N GLY A 522 -13.98 3.44 -8.84
CA GLY A 522 -15.30 2.92 -8.45
C GLY A 522 -15.44 1.42 -8.71
N ALA A 523 -16.22 0.74 -7.85
CA ALA A 523 -16.68 -0.61 -8.14
C ALA A 523 -17.64 -0.58 -9.32
N TYR A 524 -17.65 -1.64 -10.13
CA TYR A 524 -18.66 -1.86 -11.16
C TYR A 524 -20.06 -1.80 -10.53
N THR A 525 -20.81 -0.73 -10.80
CA THR A 525 -22.25 -0.67 -10.57
C THR A 525 -22.91 -1.18 -11.84
N SER A 526 -23.37 -2.43 -11.84
CA SER A 526 -24.33 -2.93 -12.84
C SER A 526 -25.69 -2.26 -12.64
N SER A 527 -25.77 -0.93 -12.76
CA SER A 527 -27.04 -0.21 -12.65
C SER A 527 -26.93 1.20 -13.23
N ALA A 528 -26.59 1.30 -14.50
CA ALA A 528 -26.94 2.46 -15.33
C ALA A 528 -27.93 2.00 -16.42
N SER A 529 -29.11 1.54 -15.98
CA SER A 529 -30.29 1.30 -16.83
C SER A 529 -31.49 0.93 -15.94
N ALA A 530 -32.01 1.91 -15.21
CA ALA A 530 -33.42 1.98 -14.77
C ALA A 530 -33.63 3.25 -13.94
N ALA A 531 -33.76 4.40 -14.62
CA ALA A 531 -34.53 5.55 -14.16
C ALA A 531 -35.00 6.33 -15.38
#